data_AF-A0A2H6A2M4-F1
#
_entry.id   AF-A0A2H6A2M4-F1
#
_cell.length_a   1.000
_cell.length_b   1.000
_cell.length_c   1.000
_cell.angle_alpha   90.00
_cell.angle_beta   90.00
_cell.angle_gamma   90.00
#
_symmetry.space_group_name_H-M   'P 1'
#
loop_
_entity.id
_entity.type
_entity.pdbx_description
1 polymer ?
#
loop_
_entity_poly.entity_id
_entity_poly.type
_entity_poly.pdbx_seq_one_letter_code
_entity_poly.pdbx_strand_id
1 'polypeptide(L)' 'MADTPVGPRRSGGYSLDEAVAIRRAVLSGIEQVPCPSCETSMSRTRGRDRRSGVWVLHCSVCQRSIVITESSRQTLSP' A
#
# COMPACT_ATOMS: atom_id res chain seq x y z
N MET A 1 19.95 31.39 -15.07
CA MET A 1 18.76 30.50 -15.12
C MET A 1 19.07 29.36 -14.18
N ALA A 2 18.34 29.26 -13.06
CA ALA A 2 18.72 28.42 -11.93
C ALA A 2 18.51 26.93 -12.22
N ASP A 3 19.55 26.15 -11.91
CA ASP A 3 19.56 24.69 -11.90
C ASP A 3 18.44 24.19 -10.98
N THR A 4 17.44 23.52 -11.55
CA THR A 4 16.35 22.94 -10.76
C THR A 4 16.89 21.66 -10.13
N PRO A 5 16.92 21.54 -8.79
CA PRO A 5 17.37 20.29 -8.19
C PRO A 5 16.30 19.24 -8.49
N VAL A 6 16.60 18.35 -9.44
CA VAL A 6 15.92 17.07 -9.56
C VAL A 6 16.37 16.25 -8.36
N GLY A 7 15.74 16.52 -7.21
CA GLY A 7 15.78 15.61 -6.08
C GLY A 7 15.36 14.21 -6.55
N PRO A 8 15.81 13.14 -5.87
CA PRO A 8 15.46 11.80 -6.29
C PRO A 8 13.95 11.73 -6.43
N ARG A 9 13.47 11.36 -7.63
CA ARG A 9 12.06 11.10 -7.90
C ARG A 9 11.66 9.90 -7.04
N ARG A 10 11.45 10.14 -5.74
CA ARG A 10 10.77 9.21 -4.86
C ARG A 10 9.35 9.21 -5.42
N SER A 11 9.03 8.21 -6.22
CA SER A 11 7.69 7.66 -6.28
C SER A 11 7.35 7.31 -4.83
N GLY A 12 6.90 8.30 -4.08
CA GLY A 12 6.73 8.23 -2.64
C GLY A 12 5.59 7.28 -2.37
N GLY A 13 5.92 6.02 -2.15
CA GLY A 13 4.99 5.05 -1.60
C GLY A 13 4.51 5.50 -0.22
N TYR A 14 3.67 4.69 0.39
CA TYR A 14 3.28 4.89 1.78
C TYR A 14 4.49 4.73 2.70
N SER A 15 4.54 5.52 3.76
CA SER A 15 5.46 5.28 4.88
C SER A 15 5.20 3.91 5.51
N LEU A 16 6.14 3.44 6.33
CA LEU A 16 6.01 2.11 6.96
C LEU A 16 4.74 2.02 7.83
N ASP A 17 4.45 3.04 8.63
CA ASP A 17 3.28 3.05 9.51
C ASP A 17 1.97 3.08 8.71
N GLU A 18 1.92 3.89 7.65
CA GLU A 18 0.80 3.92 6.72
C GLU A 18 0.59 2.55 6.06
N ALA A 19 1.67 1.92 5.58
CA ALA A 19 1.62 0.58 4.98
C ALA A 19 1.12 -0.48 5.98
N VAL A 20 1.51 -0.40 7.26
CA VAL A 20 1.03 -1.29 8.32
C VAL A 20 -0.47 -1.08 8.58
N ALA A 21 -0.93 0.17 8.66
CA ALA A 21 -2.34 0.48 8.83
C ALA A 21 -3.18 -0.07 7.66
N ILE A 22 -2.75 0.19 6.43
CA ILE A 22 -3.39 -0.33 5.21
C ILE A 22 -3.41 -1.87 5.23
N ARG A 23 -2.30 -2.51 5.58
CA ARG A 23 -2.22 -3.98 5.68
C ARG A 23 -3.22 -4.54 6.68
N ARG A 24 -3.31 -3.97 7.88
CA ARG A 24 -4.27 -4.41 8.91
C ARG A 24 -5.71 -4.31 8.40
N ALA A 25 -6.08 -3.18 7.82
CA ALA A 25 -7.43 -2.99 7.27
C ALA A 25 -7.78 -4.03 6.19
N VAL A 26 -6.84 -4.32 5.29
CA VAL A 26 -7.01 -5.35 4.24
C VAL A 26 -7.20 -6.73 4.84
N LEU A 27 -6.36 -7.13 5.79
CA LEU A 27 -6.39 -8.46 6.41
C LEU A 27 -7.57 -8.64 7.37
N SER A 28 -8.09 -7.56 7.97
CA SER A 28 -9.33 -7.57 8.76
C SER A 28 -10.59 -7.75 7.90
N GLY A 29 -10.47 -7.74 6.57
CA GLY A 29 -11.60 -7.93 5.67
C GLY A 29 -12.45 -6.69 5.46
N ILE A 30 -11.99 -5.50 5.88
CA ILE A 30 -12.71 -4.24 5.66
C ILE A 30 -12.88 -4.05 4.15
N GLU A 31 -14.10 -3.73 3.71
CA GLU A 31 -14.43 -3.63 2.28
C GLU A 31 -13.78 -2.41 1.62
N GLN A 32 -13.78 -1.28 2.32
CA GLN A 32 -13.23 0.00 1.88
C GLN A 32 -12.03 0.39 2.75
N VAL A 33 -10.85 0.45 2.16
CA VAL A 33 -9.63 0.83 2.88
C VAL A 33 -9.33 2.30 2.60
N PRO A 34 -9.37 3.20 3.61
CA PRO A 34 -9.10 4.61 3.40
C PRO A 34 -7.61 4.86 3.16
N CYS A 35 -7.29 5.77 2.25
CA CYS A 35 -5.94 6.28 2.06
C CYS A 35 -5.53 7.09 3.30
N PRO A 36 -4.41 6.80 3.97
CA PRO A 36 -4.02 7.53 5.18
C PRO A 36 -3.63 9.00 4.93
N SER A 37 -3.31 9.37 3.68
CA SER A 37 -2.92 10.74 3.35
C SER A 37 -4.09 11.64 2.94
N CYS A 38 -5.17 11.08 2.38
CA CYS A 38 -6.30 11.86 1.85
C CYS A 38 -7.68 11.32 2.24
N GLU A 39 -7.73 10.30 3.10
CA GLU A 39 -8.91 9.66 3.69
C GLU A 39 -9.91 9.06 2.68
N THR A 40 -9.62 9.16 1.39
CA THR A 40 -10.46 8.62 0.32
C THR A 40 -10.32 7.10 0.24
N SER A 41 -11.44 6.41 0.02
CA SER A 41 -11.46 4.96 -0.18
C SER A 41 -10.61 4.54 -1.37
N MET A 42 -9.66 3.63 -1.14
CA MET A 42 -8.80 3.07 -2.16
C MET A 42 -9.49 1.95 -2.92
N SER A 43 -9.17 1.82 -4.21
CA SER A 43 -9.58 0.64 -4.97
C SER A 43 -8.74 -0.56 -4.55
N ARG A 44 -9.40 -1.69 -4.31
CA ARG A 44 -8.76 -2.93 -3.87
C ARG A 44 -9.00 -4.02 -4.90
N THR A 45 -7.92 -4.59 -5.42
CA THR A 45 -7.98 -5.72 -6.35
C THR A 45 -7.25 -6.92 -5.76
N ARG A 46 -7.95 -8.04 -5.64
CA ARG A 46 -7.31 -9.30 -5.24
C ARG A 46 -6.63 -9.93 -6.45
N GLY A 47 -5.39 -10.36 -6.28
CA GLY A 47 -4.65 -11.09 -7.30
C GLY A 47 -5.43 -12.30 -7.80
N ARG A 48 -5.33 -12.59 -9.11
CA ARG A 48 -6.06 -13.68 -9.77
C ARG A 48 -5.71 -15.05 -9.18
N ASP A 49 -4.47 -15.21 -8.73
CA ASP A 49 -4.05 -16.38 -7.98
C ASP A 49 -4.58 -16.31 -6.54
N ARG A 50 -5.82 -16.77 -6.35
CA ARG A 50 -6.51 -16.78 -5.06
C ARG A 50 -5.72 -17.48 -3.94
N ARG A 51 -4.75 -18.33 -4.29
CA ARG A 51 -3.87 -19.08 -3.37
C ARG A 51 -2.79 -18.19 -2.74
N SER A 52 -2.41 -17.08 -3.39
CA SER A 52 -1.26 -16.27 -2.98
C SER A 52 -1.57 -15.23 -1.89
N GLY A 53 -2.84 -14.94 -1.61
CA GLY A 53 -3.22 -13.91 -0.64
C GLY A 53 -2.62 -12.55 -0.97
N VAL A 54 -2.65 -12.14 -2.25
CA VAL A 54 -2.10 -10.86 -2.71
C VAL A 54 -3.23 -9.88 -3.02
N TRP A 55 -3.12 -8.65 -2.50
CA TRP A 55 -4.01 -7.53 -2.80
C TRP A 55 -3.20 -6.34 -3.31
N VAL A 56 -3.72 -5.67 -4.32
CA VAL A 56 -3.20 -4.38 -4.80
C VAL A 56 -4.19 -3.31 -4.41
N LEU A 57 -3.70 -2.26 -3.76
CA LEU A 57 -4.49 -1.09 -3.40
C LEU A 57 -3.97 0.13 -4.13
N HIS A 58 -4.88 0.90 -4.72
CA HIS A 58 -4.56 2.12 -5.44
C HIS A 58 -5.45 3.27 -4.98
N CYS A 59 -4.82 4.41 -4.67
CA CYS A 59 -5.51 5.66 -4.38
C CYS A 59 -5.51 6.54 -5.63
N SER A 60 -6.69 6.85 -6.16
CA SER A 60 -6.85 7.71 -7.35
C SER A 60 -6.47 9.18 -7.10
N VAL A 61 -6.60 9.66 -5.86
CA VAL A 61 -6.31 11.05 -5.47
C VAL A 61 -4.81 11.26 -5.30
N CYS A 62 -4.16 10.43 -4.48
CA CYS A 62 -2.72 10.51 -4.24
C CYS A 62 -1.89 9.88 -5.37
N GLN A 63 -2.53 9.14 -6.28
CA GLN A 63 -1.88 8.35 -7.34
C GLN A 63 -0.82 7.38 -6.80
N ARG A 64 -1.02 6.88 -5.57
CA ARG A 64 -0.12 5.94 -4.89
C ARG A 64 -0.71 4.54 -4.90
N SER A 65 0.17 3.54 -5.02
CA SER A 65 -0.21 2.13 -5.00
C SER A 65 0.61 1.36 -3.98
N ILE A 66 0.02 0.31 -3.41
CA ILE A 66 0.70 -0.63 -2.52
C ILE A 66 0.22 -2.05 -2.77
N VAL A 67 1.16 -2.99 -2.66
CA VAL A 67 0.87 -4.43 -2.74
C VAL A 67 0.95 -5.01 -1.33
N ILE A 68 -0.11 -5.67 -0.91
CA ILE A 68 -0.23 -6.36 0.37
C ILE A 68 -0.22 -7.86 0.11
N THR A 69 0.62 -8.60 0.83
CA THR A 69 0.62 -10.06 0.81
C THR A 69 0.26 -10.63 2.18
N GLU A 70 -0.49 -11.73 2.16
CA GLU A 70 -0.83 -12.58 3.31
C GLU A 70 0.33 -13.50 3.70
N SER A 71 1.58 -13.14 3.36
CA SER A 71 2.72 -14.01 3.64
C SER A 71 2.98 -14.03 5.15
N SER A 72 2.68 -15.16 5.78
CA SER A 72 3.10 -15.53 7.14
C SER A 72 4.61 -15.79 7.15
N ARG A 73 5.44 -14.75 7.11
CA ARG A 73 6.86 -14.87 7.44
C ARG A 73 7.25 -13.83 8.48
N GLN A 74 6.80 -14.05 9.71
CA GLN A 74 7.70 -13.85 10.85
C GLN A 74 8.49 -15.14 11.02
N THR A 75 9.55 -15.30 10.24
CA THR A 75 10.73 -16.01 10.76
C THR A 75 11.54 -14.96 11.50
N LEU A 76 11.12 -14.64 12.73
CA LEU A 76 12.07 -14.24 13.76
C LEU A 76 12.87 -15.51 14.05
N SER A 77 14.01 -15.67 13.39
CA SER A 77 14.99 -16.66 13.83
C SER A 77 15.59 -16.18 15.17
N PRO A 78 15.79 -17.09 16.14
CA PRO A 78 16.21 -16.79 17.51
C PRO A 78 17.63 -16.24 17.62
#